data_AF-A0A2V6FA36-F1
#
_entry.id   AF-A0A2V6FA36-F1
#
_cell.length_a   1.000
_cell.length_b   1.000
_cell.length_c   1.000
_cell.angle_alpha   90.00
_cell.angle_beta   90.00
_cell.angle_gamma   90.00
#
_symmetry.space_group_name_H-M   'P 1'
#
loop_
_entity.id
_entity.type
_entity.pdbx_description
1 polymer ?
#
loop_
_entity_poly.entity_id
_entity_poly.type
_entity_poly.pdbx_seq_one_letter_code
_entity_poly.pdbx_strand_id
1 'polypeptide(L)'
;MPAGQTISADDQALVAALEKFAARTLRDDFSALREFLDTHPLSAWSLALEKQLGHEYYRVGRYSKAISAWEHVWESGKSDDSEVSTVLANSAGSELAMMYARLGRMTELRPLLTELEGRPVRGQNSRHIRGASDGLWSMEHRPEVSFRCGPLALDRICFATDRAKAGNQLIQDSQSTTNGFSATQVADLSRRIGMNYQVVFRTPGAEIILPAVVHWKVGHYAALIARDGNLLRAEDPTFGNYKIWLSDDALDDEASGYFLVRSGELPAGWRGVSDSEANRVWGKGTTHKSDEDATTPDDQQTCKPASPGMAQWNVHLLLASHHVEDTPVGYTPPVGPPIYINASYNSINGWPAYGLPYSNSSQEWRLNWLAYVTDDPMNPAGDIRFATGEGGTMNFTDFNPTNQVFQNLFRNRAKLVRTGTNSYEIRYPDGSKKIFDQPDSSVGTTRKVFMSAVVDAAGNAATIQFDQPGRIASITDAIGQKTQFFYEMPTTNVTPTLRWVPPYI
;
A
#
# COMPACT_ATOMS: atom_id res chain seq x y z
N MET A 1 12.19 4.22 -15.05
CA MET A 1 12.77 4.74 -16.31
C MET A 1 13.41 6.08 -16.02
N PRO A 2 14.56 6.40 -16.62
CA PRO A 2 15.19 7.71 -16.47
C PRO A 2 14.35 8.77 -17.20
N ALA A 3 14.32 9.99 -16.68
CA ALA A 3 13.59 11.14 -17.23
C ALA A 3 14.18 11.68 -18.54
N GLY A 4 15.39 11.25 -18.90
CA GLY A 4 16.12 11.64 -20.11
C GLY A 4 17.25 10.67 -20.43
N GLN A 5 18.17 11.11 -21.30
CA GLN A 5 19.35 10.33 -21.66
C GLN A 5 20.27 10.17 -20.45
N THR A 6 20.67 8.94 -20.17
CA THR A 6 21.61 8.63 -19.08
C THR A 6 23.06 8.72 -19.56
N ILE A 7 23.97 8.90 -18.61
CA ILE A 7 25.42 8.83 -18.84
C ILE A 7 26.01 7.70 -18.01
N SER A 8 27.05 7.05 -18.54
CA SER A 8 27.65 5.87 -17.89
C SER A 8 28.15 6.13 -16.46
N ALA A 9 28.59 7.35 -16.15
CA ALA A 9 29.06 7.70 -14.81
C ALA A 9 27.90 7.68 -13.79
N ASP A 10 26.77 8.30 -14.15
CA ASP A 10 25.57 8.30 -13.32
C ASP A 10 24.97 6.90 -13.19
N ASP A 11 24.96 6.13 -14.27
CA ASP A 11 24.47 4.74 -14.26
C ASP A 11 25.26 3.89 -13.26
N GLN A 12 26.59 4.00 -13.27
CA GLN A 12 27.47 3.30 -12.33
C GLN A 12 27.29 3.79 -10.89
N ALA A 13 27.18 5.10 -10.68
CA ALA A 13 26.95 5.68 -9.36
C ALA A 13 25.59 5.24 -8.77
N LEU A 14 24.54 5.20 -9.60
CA LEU A 14 23.23 4.70 -9.19
C LEU A 14 23.27 3.23 -8.81
N VAL A 15 23.91 2.39 -9.63
CA VAL A 15 24.07 0.96 -9.31
C VAL A 15 24.79 0.79 -7.97
N ALA A 16 25.90 1.50 -7.73
CA ALA A 16 26.61 1.43 -6.46
C ALA A 16 25.73 1.90 -5.27
N ALA A 17 24.92 2.94 -5.45
CA ALA A 17 23.98 3.41 -4.43
C ALA A 17 22.90 2.36 -4.13
N LEU A 18 22.36 1.70 -5.15
CA LEU A 18 21.37 0.63 -5.01
C LEU A 18 21.96 -0.62 -4.36
N GLU A 19 23.20 -0.99 -4.68
CA GLU A 19 23.90 -2.11 -4.04
C GLU A 19 24.17 -1.84 -2.55
N LYS A 20 24.63 -0.63 -2.20
CA LYS A 20 24.77 -0.20 -0.81
C LYS A 20 23.43 -0.24 -0.08
N PHE A 21 22.38 0.29 -0.70
CA PHE A 21 21.03 0.27 -0.14
C PHE A 21 20.53 -1.18 0.06
N ALA A 22 20.75 -2.08 -0.90
CA ALA A 22 20.38 -3.49 -0.78
C ALA A 22 21.14 -4.21 0.35
N ALA A 23 22.38 -3.81 0.63
CA ALA A 23 23.22 -4.36 1.68
C ALA A 23 22.98 -3.73 3.07
N ARG A 24 22.03 -2.79 3.20
CA ARG A 24 21.75 -2.09 4.46
C ARG A 24 21.30 -3.06 5.56
N THR A 25 21.70 -2.78 6.79
CA THR A 25 21.29 -3.55 7.98
C THR A 25 20.14 -2.89 8.73
N LEU A 26 20.04 -1.56 8.63
CA LEU A 26 18.95 -0.77 9.18
C LEU A 26 17.87 -0.59 8.12
N ARG A 27 16.64 -0.98 8.46
CA ARG A 27 15.49 -0.97 7.52
C ARG A 27 15.27 0.38 6.86
N ASP A 28 15.42 1.45 7.64
CA ASP A 28 15.13 2.83 7.23
C ASP A 28 16.40 3.63 6.88
N ASP A 29 17.51 2.95 6.57
CA ASP A 29 18.72 3.60 6.06
C ASP A 29 18.61 3.89 4.57
N PHE A 30 18.36 5.16 4.26
CA PHE A 30 18.27 5.68 2.89
C PHE A 30 19.48 6.53 2.51
N SER A 31 20.56 6.51 3.31
CA SER A 31 21.71 7.40 3.15
C SER A 31 22.36 7.28 1.78
N ALA A 32 22.57 6.06 1.28
CA ALA A 32 23.17 5.82 -0.04
C ALA A 32 22.33 6.42 -1.19
N LEU A 33 21.00 6.34 -1.10
CA LEU A 33 20.10 6.90 -2.12
C LEU A 33 20.08 8.43 -2.04
N ARG A 34 20.13 9.01 -0.83
CA ARG A 34 20.23 10.46 -0.64
C ARG A 34 21.58 10.99 -1.12
N GLU A 35 22.67 10.32 -0.82
CA GLU A 35 24.01 10.68 -1.29
C GLU A 35 24.03 10.79 -2.82
N PHE A 36 23.43 9.82 -3.55
CA PHE A 36 23.30 9.90 -5.00
C PHE A 36 22.51 11.14 -5.44
N LEU A 37 21.34 11.40 -4.84
CA LEU A 37 20.52 12.56 -5.20
C LEU A 37 21.23 13.89 -4.94
N ASP A 38 22.00 13.98 -3.85
CA ASP A 38 22.71 15.20 -3.46
C ASP A 38 23.96 15.42 -4.34
N THR A 39 24.64 14.36 -4.80
CA THR A 39 25.86 14.44 -5.62
C THR A 39 25.59 14.44 -7.13
N HIS A 40 24.48 13.86 -7.58
CA HIS A 40 24.05 13.80 -8.98
C HIS A 40 22.65 14.43 -9.18
N PRO A 41 22.38 15.67 -8.73
CA PRO A 41 21.04 16.25 -8.74
C PRO A 41 20.45 16.42 -10.16
N LEU A 42 21.30 16.55 -11.17
CA LEU A 42 20.90 16.70 -12.58
C LEU A 42 20.87 15.37 -13.35
N SER A 43 21.08 14.23 -12.68
CA SER A 43 21.02 12.94 -13.35
C SER A 43 19.63 12.69 -13.92
N ALA A 44 19.57 12.05 -15.09
CA ALA A 44 18.32 11.56 -15.65
C ALA A 44 17.60 10.56 -14.73
N TRP A 45 18.29 9.97 -13.75
CA TRP A 45 17.68 9.08 -12.75
C TRP A 45 17.08 9.78 -11.53
N SER A 46 17.49 11.01 -11.24
CA SER A 46 17.21 11.64 -9.94
C SER A 46 15.72 11.78 -9.66
N LEU A 47 14.95 12.24 -10.66
CA LEU A 47 13.50 12.40 -10.52
C LEU A 47 12.79 11.06 -10.24
N ALA A 48 13.21 9.99 -10.93
CA ALA A 48 12.63 8.66 -10.75
C ALA A 48 13.03 8.05 -9.41
N LEU A 49 14.28 8.21 -9.00
CA LEU A 49 14.79 7.71 -7.72
C LEU A 49 14.11 8.42 -6.55
N GLU A 50 14.00 9.75 -6.59
CA GLU A 50 13.36 10.52 -5.52
C GLU A 50 11.88 10.20 -5.38
N LYS A 51 11.18 9.99 -6.50
CA LYS A 51 9.79 9.50 -6.49
C LYS A 51 9.66 8.18 -5.76
N GLN A 52 10.56 7.23 -6.02
CA GLN A 52 10.57 5.94 -5.33
C GLN A 52 10.95 6.07 -3.86
N LEU A 53 11.91 6.94 -3.55
CA LEU A 53 12.30 7.24 -2.19
C LEU A 53 11.12 7.82 -1.36
N GLY A 54 10.26 8.63 -1.98
CA GLY A 54 9.01 9.08 -1.35
C GLY A 54 8.08 7.92 -0.95
N HIS A 55 7.97 6.87 -1.77
CA HIS A 55 7.22 5.66 -1.40
C HIS A 55 7.88 4.88 -0.27
N GLU A 56 9.21 4.75 -0.29
CA GLU A 56 9.96 4.09 0.79
C GLU A 56 9.76 4.84 2.12
N TYR A 57 9.89 6.17 2.12
CA TYR A 57 9.60 6.99 3.28
C TYR A 57 8.17 6.80 3.81
N TYR A 58 7.18 6.80 2.93
CA TYR A 58 5.79 6.58 3.30
C TYR A 58 5.57 5.22 3.99
N ARG A 59 6.20 4.16 3.48
CA ARG A 59 6.06 2.78 4.00
C ARG A 59 6.71 2.58 5.37
N VAL A 60 7.69 3.41 5.73
CA VAL A 60 8.39 3.34 7.02
C VAL A 60 7.93 4.42 8.01
N GLY A 61 6.82 5.11 7.72
CA GLY A 61 6.23 6.13 8.59
C GLY A 61 6.91 7.49 8.54
N ARG A 62 7.84 7.72 7.59
CA ARG A 62 8.54 9.00 7.37
C ARG A 62 7.71 9.96 6.52
N TYR A 63 6.52 10.32 7.00
CA TYR A 63 5.51 11.04 6.23
C TYR A 63 5.95 12.42 5.77
N SER A 64 6.64 13.18 6.62
CA SER A 64 7.12 14.52 6.26
C SER A 64 8.11 14.45 5.09
N LYS A 65 9.04 13.48 5.15
CA LYS A 65 10.02 13.22 4.08
C LYS A 65 9.36 12.72 2.79
N ALA A 66 8.33 11.89 2.90
CA ALA A 66 7.55 11.43 1.75
C ALA A 66 6.87 12.58 1.02
N ILE A 67 6.22 13.48 1.76
CA ILE A 67 5.58 14.70 1.22
C ILE A 67 6.62 15.55 0.49
N SER A 68 7.74 15.88 1.13
CA SER A 68 8.77 16.72 0.52
C SER A 68 9.38 16.10 -0.74
N ALA A 69 9.59 14.78 -0.78
CA ALA A 69 10.08 14.09 -1.97
C ALA A 69 9.07 14.17 -3.13
N TRP A 70 7.78 13.93 -2.87
CA TRP A 70 6.75 14.02 -3.90
C TRP A 70 6.47 15.45 -4.36
N GLU A 71 6.53 16.44 -3.45
CA GLU A 71 6.47 17.86 -3.80
C GLU A 71 7.61 18.25 -4.74
N HIS A 72 8.85 17.87 -4.41
CA HIS A 72 10.00 18.19 -5.25
C HIS A 72 9.88 17.56 -6.65
N VAL A 73 9.47 16.29 -6.73
CA VAL A 73 9.25 15.61 -8.02
C VAL A 73 8.14 16.26 -8.83
N TRP A 74 7.03 16.63 -8.18
CA TRP A 74 5.92 17.32 -8.82
C TRP A 74 6.36 18.66 -9.39
N GLU A 75 6.96 19.53 -8.56
CA GLU A 75 7.38 20.87 -8.98
C GLU A 75 8.47 20.83 -10.06
N SER A 76 9.41 19.89 -9.98
CA SER A 76 10.50 19.76 -10.94
C SER A 76 10.02 19.25 -12.32
N GLY A 77 8.99 18.39 -12.35
CA GLY A 77 8.56 17.73 -13.59
C GLY A 77 7.23 18.23 -14.17
N LYS A 78 6.45 19.05 -13.46
CA LYS A 78 5.09 19.43 -13.91
C LYS A 78 5.06 20.28 -15.20
N SER A 79 6.15 21.01 -15.48
CA SER A 79 6.30 21.89 -16.64
C SER A 79 7.29 21.37 -17.69
N ASP A 80 7.77 20.14 -17.55
CA ASP A 80 8.70 19.51 -18.50
C ASP A 80 7.92 18.89 -19.68
N ASP A 81 8.43 19.08 -20.90
CA ASP A 81 7.86 18.56 -22.14
C ASP A 81 8.18 17.06 -22.38
N SER A 82 9.13 16.49 -21.63
CA SER A 82 9.45 15.06 -21.65
C SER A 82 8.26 14.24 -21.16
N GLU A 83 7.84 13.26 -21.96
CA GLU A 83 6.76 12.35 -21.59
C GLU A 83 7.06 11.62 -20.28
N VAL A 84 8.31 11.19 -20.08
CA VAL A 84 8.71 10.46 -18.87
C VAL A 84 8.69 11.38 -17.65
N SER A 85 9.22 12.60 -17.75
CA SER A 85 9.14 13.60 -16.67
C SER A 85 7.70 13.90 -16.31
N THR A 86 6.83 14.11 -17.30
CA THR A 86 5.40 14.32 -17.09
C THR A 86 4.73 13.13 -16.40
N VAL A 87 5.04 11.89 -16.78
CA VAL A 87 4.50 10.70 -16.12
C VAL A 87 4.96 10.58 -14.66
N LEU A 88 6.25 10.85 -14.40
CA LEU A 88 6.80 10.84 -13.04
C LEU A 88 6.17 11.93 -12.17
N ALA A 89 6.05 13.15 -12.69
CA ALA A 89 5.39 14.26 -12.02
C ALA A 89 3.92 13.94 -11.74
N ASN A 90 3.16 13.47 -12.74
CA ASN A 90 1.75 13.10 -12.55
C ASN A 90 1.58 12.01 -11.49
N SER A 91 2.50 11.05 -11.44
CA SER A 91 2.49 10.03 -10.41
C SER A 91 2.75 10.63 -9.02
N ALA A 92 3.81 11.42 -8.85
CA ALA A 92 4.13 12.06 -7.58
C ALA A 92 3.02 13.04 -7.12
N GLY A 93 2.49 13.86 -8.03
CA GLY A 93 1.37 14.76 -7.76
C GLY A 93 0.11 14.01 -7.33
N SER A 94 -0.17 12.85 -7.91
CA SER A 94 -1.31 12.03 -7.47
C SER A 94 -1.11 11.40 -6.07
N GLU A 95 0.10 10.95 -5.74
CA GLU A 95 0.45 10.49 -4.39
C GLU A 95 0.33 11.62 -3.37
N LEU A 96 0.83 12.81 -3.73
CA LEU A 96 0.78 14.01 -2.93
C LEU A 96 -0.67 14.46 -2.68
N ALA A 97 -1.52 14.46 -3.71
CA ALA A 97 -2.94 14.80 -3.60
C ALA A 97 -3.66 13.84 -2.63
N MET A 98 -3.44 12.53 -2.78
CA MET A 98 -3.99 11.54 -1.85
C MET A 98 -3.43 11.74 -0.43
N MET A 99 -2.15 12.06 -0.28
CA MET A 99 -1.55 12.34 1.03
C MET A 99 -2.16 13.57 1.70
N TYR A 100 -2.40 14.65 0.95
CA TYR A 100 -3.07 15.85 1.47
C TYR A 100 -4.53 15.60 1.84
N ALA A 101 -5.25 14.81 1.04
CA ALA A 101 -6.61 14.39 1.37
C ALA A 101 -6.65 13.55 2.66
N ARG A 102 -5.69 12.64 2.83
CA ARG A 102 -5.54 11.86 4.07
C ARG A 102 -5.27 12.73 5.28
N LEU A 103 -4.40 13.74 5.16
CA LEU A 103 -3.98 14.60 6.26
C LEU A 103 -4.90 15.81 6.54
N GLY A 104 -5.91 16.05 5.71
CA GLY A 104 -6.76 17.22 5.87
C GLY A 104 -6.15 18.55 5.45
N ARG A 105 -5.14 18.51 4.57
CA ARG A 105 -4.44 19.68 4.02
C ARG A 105 -5.21 20.29 2.85
N MET A 106 -6.41 20.78 3.14
CA MET A 106 -7.33 21.31 2.12
C MET A 106 -6.77 22.51 1.36
N THR A 107 -5.96 23.35 2.02
CA THR A 107 -5.39 24.56 1.42
C THR A 107 -4.41 24.22 0.30
N GLU A 108 -3.59 23.20 0.52
CA GLU A 108 -2.59 22.68 -0.42
C GLU A 108 -3.23 21.76 -1.46
N LEU A 109 -4.25 20.98 -1.08
CA LEU A 109 -4.92 20.03 -1.95
C LEU A 109 -5.70 20.69 -3.09
N ARG A 110 -6.44 21.77 -2.80
CA ARG A 110 -7.26 22.48 -3.80
C ARG A 110 -6.48 22.88 -5.06
N PRO A 111 -5.40 23.69 -4.96
CA PRO A 111 -4.65 24.11 -6.14
C PRO A 111 -4.00 22.90 -6.84
N LEU A 112 -3.49 21.92 -6.08
CA LEU A 112 -2.89 20.72 -6.67
C LEU A 112 -3.89 19.91 -7.51
N LEU A 113 -5.14 19.75 -7.05
CA LEU A 113 -6.18 19.08 -7.85
C LEU A 113 -6.52 19.86 -9.12
N THR A 114 -6.54 21.19 -9.06
CA THR A 114 -6.72 22.04 -10.25
C THR A 114 -5.56 21.89 -11.23
N GLU A 115 -4.31 21.83 -10.76
CA GLU A 115 -3.15 21.63 -11.64
C GLU A 115 -3.12 20.21 -12.24
N LEU A 116 -3.63 19.20 -11.53
CA LEU A 116 -3.76 17.83 -12.02
C LEU A 116 -4.92 17.64 -12.99
N GLU A 117 -5.90 18.54 -12.99
CA GLU A 117 -7.04 18.51 -13.89
C GLU A 117 -6.60 18.63 -15.35
N GLY A 118 -7.15 17.79 -16.23
CA GLY A 118 -6.80 17.76 -17.65
C GLY A 118 -5.46 17.12 -17.99
N ARG A 119 -4.62 16.77 -17.01
CA ARG A 119 -3.37 16.04 -17.27
C ARG A 119 -3.65 14.57 -17.60
N PRO A 120 -2.85 13.94 -18.49
CA PRO A 120 -3.00 12.52 -18.80
C PRO A 120 -2.62 11.66 -17.60
N VAL A 121 -3.63 11.16 -16.89
CA VAL A 121 -3.50 10.25 -15.75
C VAL A 121 -4.28 8.98 -15.98
N ARG A 122 -3.71 7.84 -15.63
CA ARG A 122 -4.33 6.52 -15.80
C ARG A 122 -4.03 5.62 -14.62
N GLY A 123 -4.80 4.54 -14.52
CA GLY A 123 -4.65 3.51 -13.50
C GLY A 123 -4.69 4.06 -12.07
N GLN A 124 -3.69 3.72 -11.26
CA GLN A 124 -3.63 4.13 -9.85
C GLN A 124 -3.65 5.66 -9.67
N ASN A 125 -2.98 6.42 -10.54
CA ASN A 125 -2.88 7.87 -10.41
C ASN A 125 -4.27 8.53 -10.53
N SER A 126 -5.12 8.08 -11.46
CA SER A 126 -6.47 8.63 -11.63
C SER A 126 -7.38 8.26 -10.46
N ARG A 127 -7.17 7.10 -9.83
CA ARG A 127 -7.88 6.72 -8.59
C ARG A 127 -7.44 7.58 -7.41
N HIS A 128 -6.14 7.86 -7.28
CA HIS A 128 -5.64 8.75 -6.25
C HIS A 128 -6.22 10.16 -6.38
N ILE A 129 -6.29 10.69 -7.60
CA ILE A 129 -6.90 12.00 -7.85
C ILE A 129 -8.39 11.98 -7.50
N ARG A 130 -9.14 10.96 -7.94
CA ARG A 130 -10.57 10.83 -7.60
C ARG A 130 -10.78 10.75 -6.09
N GLY A 131 -10.07 9.85 -5.41
CA GLY A 131 -10.19 9.70 -3.96
C GLY A 131 -9.76 10.95 -3.19
N ALA A 132 -8.79 11.70 -3.71
CA ALA A 132 -8.41 12.99 -3.15
C ALA A 132 -9.49 14.06 -3.34
N SER A 133 -10.16 14.10 -4.50
CA SER A 133 -11.32 14.97 -4.75
C SER A 133 -12.51 14.63 -3.85
N ASP A 134 -12.84 13.34 -3.71
CA ASP A 134 -13.91 12.87 -2.81
C ASP A 134 -13.59 13.20 -1.35
N GLY A 135 -12.31 13.05 -0.96
CA GLY A 135 -11.81 13.46 0.34
C GLY A 135 -11.96 14.96 0.56
N LEU A 136 -11.53 15.80 -0.39
CA LEU A 136 -11.69 17.25 -0.32
C LEU A 136 -13.15 17.64 -0.14
N TRP A 137 -14.04 17.10 -0.97
CA TRP A 137 -15.46 17.37 -0.88
C TRP A 137 -16.03 17.01 0.50
N SER A 138 -15.68 15.82 1.02
CA SER A 138 -16.12 15.35 2.33
C SER A 138 -15.63 16.27 3.45
N MET A 139 -14.38 16.72 3.38
CA MET A 139 -13.81 17.63 4.37
C MET A 139 -14.47 19.01 4.38
N GLU A 140 -14.92 19.50 3.22
CA GLU A 140 -15.59 20.80 3.08
C GLU A 140 -17.07 20.76 3.49
N HIS A 141 -17.76 19.66 3.19
CA HIS A 141 -19.22 19.57 3.34
C HIS A 141 -19.65 18.75 4.56
N ARG A 142 -18.78 17.87 5.05
CA ARG A 142 -19.02 16.93 6.17
C ARG A 142 -17.82 16.92 7.15
N PRO A 143 -17.33 18.08 7.64
CA PRO A 143 -16.18 18.15 8.53
C PRO A 143 -16.40 17.41 9.87
N GLU A 144 -17.66 17.18 10.25
CA GLU A 144 -18.04 16.49 11.49
C GLU A 144 -17.71 15.00 11.50
N VAL A 145 -17.57 14.37 10.33
CA VAL A 145 -17.14 12.96 10.23
C VAL A 145 -15.74 12.81 9.63
N SER A 146 -15.19 13.86 9.01
CA SER A 146 -13.99 13.73 8.19
C SER A 146 -12.67 13.65 8.95
N PHE A 147 -12.57 14.07 10.21
CA PHE A 147 -11.27 14.24 10.88
C PHE A 147 -11.17 13.52 12.23
N ARG A 148 -11.29 12.19 12.23
CA ARG A 148 -11.46 11.39 13.47
C ARG A 148 -10.24 10.56 13.88
N CYS A 149 -9.06 10.91 13.40
CA CYS A 149 -7.81 10.20 13.68
C CYS A 149 -7.52 9.99 15.18
N GLY A 150 -7.75 10.99 16.04
CA GLY A 150 -7.56 10.87 17.49
C GLY A 150 -8.50 9.84 18.16
N PRO A 151 -9.83 9.98 18.02
CA PRO A 151 -10.78 8.97 18.50
C PRO A 151 -10.52 7.56 17.96
N LEU A 152 -10.17 7.41 16.68
CA LEU A 152 -9.89 6.09 16.12
C LEU A 152 -8.55 5.50 16.56
N ALA A 153 -7.55 6.33 16.88
CA ALA A 153 -6.33 5.85 17.53
C ALA A 153 -6.63 5.22 18.90
N LEU A 154 -7.52 5.83 19.70
CA LEU A 154 -7.99 5.21 20.96
C LEU A 154 -8.69 3.87 20.69
N ASP A 155 -9.51 3.79 19.64
CA ASP A 155 -10.20 2.56 19.26
C ASP A 155 -9.23 1.44 18.86
N ARG A 156 -8.14 1.76 18.16
CA ARG A 156 -7.08 0.79 17.83
C ARG A 156 -6.38 0.28 19.08
N ILE A 157 -6.08 1.16 20.05
CA ILE A 157 -5.53 0.74 21.34
C ILE A 157 -6.51 -0.19 22.08
N CYS A 158 -7.80 0.14 22.12
CA CYS A 158 -8.83 -0.74 22.68
C CYS A 158 -8.85 -2.09 21.96
N PHE A 159 -8.85 -2.11 20.63
CA PHE A 159 -8.83 -3.36 19.85
C PHE A 159 -7.63 -4.25 20.18
N ALA A 160 -6.46 -3.65 20.42
CA ALA A 160 -5.24 -4.36 20.77
C ALA A 160 -5.17 -4.83 22.23
N THR A 161 -5.76 -4.09 23.18
CA THR A 161 -5.55 -4.33 24.64
C THR A 161 -6.79 -4.78 25.41
N ASP A 162 -7.98 -4.38 24.98
CA ASP A 162 -9.26 -4.68 25.62
C ASP A 162 -10.38 -4.68 24.56
N ARG A 163 -10.54 -5.82 23.88
CA ARG A 163 -11.50 -5.97 22.77
C ARG A 163 -12.95 -5.68 23.16
N ALA A 164 -13.30 -5.75 24.45
CA ALA A 164 -14.65 -5.41 24.91
C ALA A 164 -14.93 -3.90 24.84
N LYS A 165 -13.89 -3.06 24.82
CA LYS A 165 -13.99 -1.61 24.65
C LYS A 165 -13.82 -1.15 23.19
N ALA A 166 -13.42 -2.02 22.28
CA ALA A 166 -13.31 -1.69 20.86
C ALA A 166 -14.71 -1.44 20.25
N GLY A 167 -14.80 -0.51 19.31
CA GLY A 167 -16.08 -0.10 18.73
C GLY A 167 -16.97 0.70 19.69
N ASN A 168 -16.40 1.34 20.73
CA ASN A 168 -17.16 2.09 21.71
C ASN A 168 -18.04 3.17 21.04
N GLN A 169 -19.32 3.23 21.42
CA GLN A 169 -20.28 4.16 20.83
C GLN A 169 -19.86 5.63 20.95
N LEU A 170 -19.20 6.04 22.04
CA LEU A 170 -18.70 7.42 22.18
C LEU A 170 -17.59 7.75 21.17
N ILE A 171 -16.80 6.76 20.77
CA ILE A 171 -15.85 6.93 19.66
C ILE A 171 -16.63 7.00 18.35
N GLN A 172 -17.59 6.09 18.12
CA GLN A 172 -18.37 6.03 16.88
C GLN A 172 -19.19 7.31 16.62
N ASP A 173 -19.70 7.94 17.68
CA ASP A 173 -20.49 9.18 17.61
C ASP A 173 -19.64 10.45 17.71
N SER A 174 -18.31 10.33 17.87
CA SER A 174 -17.43 11.49 17.97
C SER A 174 -17.45 12.32 16.68
N GLN A 175 -17.68 13.63 16.84
CA GLN A 175 -17.75 14.58 15.74
C GLN A 175 -16.54 15.52 15.76
N SER A 176 -15.88 15.65 14.62
CA SER A 176 -14.78 16.60 14.42
C SER A 176 -15.27 17.99 14.04
N THR A 177 -14.35 18.94 13.96
CA THR A 177 -14.57 20.26 13.33
C THR A 177 -13.69 20.38 12.10
N THR A 178 -13.75 21.51 11.39
CA THR A 178 -12.79 21.84 10.32
C THR A 178 -11.33 21.87 10.81
N ASN A 179 -11.10 21.97 12.14
CA ASN A 179 -9.78 21.87 12.76
C ASN A 179 -9.38 20.44 13.18
N GLY A 180 -10.29 19.48 13.10
CA GLY A 180 -10.07 18.11 13.59
C GLY A 180 -10.36 17.96 15.08
N PHE A 181 -9.53 17.17 15.77
CA PHE A 181 -9.57 16.97 17.21
C PHE A 181 -8.31 17.55 17.88
N SER A 182 -8.48 18.25 19.00
CA SER A 182 -7.37 18.67 19.85
C SER A 182 -6.91 17.53 20.77
N ALA A 183 -5.66 17.55 21.25
CA ALA A 183 -5.16 16.53 22.18
C ALA A 183 -5.99 16.47 23.47
N THR A 184 -6.47 17.62 23.96
CA THR A 184 -7.37 17.70 25.12
C THR A 184 -8.68 16.97 24.86
N GLN A 185 -9.30 17.15 23.68
CA GLN A 185 -10.54 16.45 23.31
C GLN A 185 -10.33 14.92 23.24
N VAL A 186 -9.18 14.47 22.71
CA VAL A 186 -8.84 13.05 22.68
C VAL A 186 -8.64 12.51 24.11
N ALA A 187 -7.95 13.24 24.98
CA ALA A 187 -7.75 12.87 26.38
C ALA A 187 -9.08 12.82 27.16
N ASP A 188 -9.97 13.79 26.97
CA ASP A 188 -11.33 13.80 27.53
C ASP A 188 -12.13 12.57 27.09
N LEU A 189 -12.10 12.24 25.79
CA LEU A 189 -12.77 11.05 25.26
C LEU A 189 -12.20 9.78 25.91
N SER A 190 -10.87 9.68 26.02
CA SER A 190 -10.20 8.54 26.65
C SER A 190 -10.63 8.33 28.11
N ARG A 191 -10.88 9.41 28.86
CA ARG A 191 -11.37 9.36 30.24
C ARG A 191 -12.81 8.85 30.29
N ARG A 192 -13.67 9.34 29.40
CA ARG A 192 -15.09 8.93 29.32
C ARG A 192 -15.27 7.46 28.96
N ILE A 193 -14.37 6.90 28.15
CA ILE A 193 -14.38 5.46 27.80
C ILE A 193 -13.55 4.60 28.77
N GLY A 194 -13.05 5.17 29.86
CA GLY A 194 -12.35 4.44 30.92
C GLY A 194 -10.96 3.93 30.54
N MET A 195 -10.28 4.57 29.59
CA MET A 195 -8.85 4.37 29.32
C MET A 195 -7.98 5.27 30.21
N ASN A 196 -8.47 6.47 30.53
CA ASN A 196 -7.81 7.44 31.40
C ASN A 196 -6.41 7.86 30.94
N TYR A 197 -6.29 8.36 29.71
CA TYR A 197 -5.02 8.83 29.15
C TYR A 197 -4.81 10.32 29.44
N GLN A 198 -3.54 10.71 29.60
CA GLN A 198 -3.07 12.08 29.80
C GLN A 198 -2.22 12.54 28.61
N VAL A 199 -2.27 13.84 28.30
CA VAL A 199 -1.40 14.44 27.26
C VAL A 199 -0.03 14.71 27.85
N VAL A 200 1.01 14.29 27.14
CA VAL A 200 2.41 14.37 27.57
C VAL A 200 3.30 14.78 26.40
N PHE A 201 4.47 15.31 26.73
CA PHE A 201 5.50 15.64 25.75
C PHE A 201 6.74 14.79 26.00
N ARG A 202 7.21 14.10 24.97
CA ARG A 202 8.40 13.25 24.94
C ARG A 202 9.51 13.95 24.16
N THR A 203 10.71 14.04 24.73
CA THR A 203 11.92 14.42 23.99
C THR A 203 12.45 13.26 23.14
N PRO A 204 13.00 13.51 21.93
CA PRO A 204 13.67 12.49 21.13
C PRO A 204 14.71 11.69 21.93
N GLY A 205 14.84 10.39 21.65
CA GLY A 205 15.71 9.46 22.35
C GLY A 205 15.20 8.93 23.70
N ALA A 206 14.12 9.49 24.26
CA ALA A 206 13.53 8.98 25.50
C ALA A 206 12.83 7.62 25.28
N GLU A 207 12.80 6.76 26.29
CA GLU A 207 12.09 5.47 26.20
C GLU A 207 10.59 5.68 25.88
N ILE A 208 10.02 4.81 25.04
CA ILE A 208 8.62 4.92 24.60
C ILE A 208 7.67 4.18 25.56
N ILE A 209 6.60 4.86 25.99
CA ILE A 209 5.50 4.24 26.73
C ILE A 209 4.52 3.65 25.71
N LEU A 210 4.15 2.38 25.85
CA LEU A 210 3.18 1.70 24.99
C LEU A 210 2.05 1.04 25.80
N PRO A 211 0.82 0.95 25.25
CA PRO A 211 0.40 1.60 24.00
C PRO A 211 0.12 3.09 24.22
N ALA A 212 0.32 3.89 23.18
CA ALA A 212 0.18 5.35 23.21
C ALA A 212 -0.53 5.86 21.96
N VAL A 213 -1.18 7.03 22.07
CA VAL A 213 -1.51 7.82 20.89
C VAL A 213 -0.31 8.72 20.61
N VAL A 214 0.19 8.71 19.39
CA VAL A 214 1.26 9.63 18.93
C VAL A 214 0.66 10.72 18.08
N HIS A 215 1.17 11.94 18.20
CA HIS A 215 0.90 13.02 17.26
C HIS A 215 2.10 13.20 16.32
N TRP A 216 1.85 13.13 15.01
CA TRP A 216 2.85 13.35 13.96
C TRP A 216 3.02 14.83 13.63
N LYS A 217 4.22 15.26 13.22
CA LYS A 217 4.53 16.63 12.75
C LYS A 217 3.62 17.09 11.61
N VAL A 218 3.11 16.14 10.84
CA VAL A 218 2.18 16.40 9.73
C VAL A 218 0.76 16.76 10.19
N GLY A 219 0.49 16.79 11.50
CA GLY A 219 -0.79 17.20 12.08
C GLY A 219 -1.81 16.05 12.13
N HIS A 220 -1.38 14.87 12.55
CA HIS A 220 -2.18 13.64 12.54
C HIS A 220 -1.94 12.79 13.79
N TYR A 221 -2.95 12.03 14.24
CA TYR A 221 -2.81 11.09 15.36
C TYR A 221 -2.83 9.64 14.87
N ALA A 222 -1.98 8.79 15.44
CA ALA A 222 -2.03 7.33 15.24
C ALA A 222 -1.90 6.59 16.57
N ALA A 223 -2.21 5.30 16.57
CA ALA A 223 -1.99 4.44 17.73
C ALA A 223 -0.64 3.72 17.63
N LEU A 224 0.26 3.94 18.59
CA LEU A 224 1.44 3.09 18.81
C LEU A 224 1.05 1.94 19.73
N ILE A 225 1.15 0.71 19.23
CA ILE A 225 0.58 -0.47 19.88
C ILE A 225 1.63 -1.30 20.60
N ALA A 226 2.69 -1.69 19.89
CA ALA A 226 3.64 -2.67 20.37
C ALA A 226 5.03 -2.45 19.77
N ARG A 227 6.02 -3.11 20.36
CA ARG A 227 7.38 -3.23 19.84
C ARG A 227 7.63 -4.69 19.45
N ASP A 228 8.26 -4.90 18.31
CA ASP A 228 8.81 -6.19 17.89
C ASP A 228 10.27 -5.99 17.47
N GLY A 229 11.20 -6.51 18.27
CA GLY A 229 12.62 -6.19 18.17
C GLY A 229 12.88 -4.68 18.16
N ASN A 230 13.43 -4.18 17.06
CA ASN A 230 13.81 -2.78 16.88
C ASN A 230 12.74 -1.93 16.18
N LEU A 231 11.57 -2.52 15.86
CA LEU A 231 10.50 -1.80 15.18
C LEU A 231 9.31 -1.59 16.11
N LEU A 232 8.75 -0.40 16.04
CA LEU A 232 7.48 -0.05 16.65
C LEU A 232 6.36 -0.27 15.65
N ARG A 233 5.21 -0.75 16.13
CA ARG A 233 4.00 -0.93 15.35
C ARG A 233 3.03 0.21 15.61
N ALA A 234 2.78 1.01 14.58
CA ALA A 234 1.68 1.94 14.53
C ALA A 234 0.47 1.31 13.82
N GLU A 235 -0.74 1.57 14.31
CA GLU A 235 -1.99 1.25 13.64
C GLU A 235 -2.74 2.54 13.31
N ASP A 236 -3.05 2.71 12.04
CA ASP A 236 -3.59 3.97 11.51
C ASP A 236 -4.53 3.71 10.33
N PRO A 237 -5.86 3.90 10.51
CA PRO A 237 -6.83 3.69 9.45
C PRO A 237 -6.84 4.78 8.36
N THR A 238 -6.12 5.90 8.55
CA THR A 238 -6.07 7.00 7.56
C THR A 238 -5.11 6.70 6.42
N PHE A 239 -4.03 5.96 6.67
CA PHE A 239 -3.04 5.62 5.66
C PHE A 239 -3.40 4.32 4.94
N GLY A 240 -2.95 4.17 3.69
CA GLY A 240 -3.21 2.97 2.88
C GLY A 240 -2.61 1.68 3.47
N ASN A 241 -1.68 1.82 4.41
CA ASN A 241 -1.13 0.74 5.21
C ASN A 241 -1.74 0.83 6.62
N TYR A 242 -2.68 -0.06 6.91
CA TYR A 242 -3.38 -0.09 8.20
C TYR A 242 -2.44 -0.30 9.40
N LYS A 243 -1.37 -1.08 9.20
CA LYS A 243 -0.26 -1.25 10.15
C LYS A 243 1.02 -0.75 9.51
N ILE A 244 1.78 0.03 10.26
CA ILE A 244 3.08 0.56 9.83
C ILE A 244 4.11 0.18 10.88
N TRP A 245 5.25 -0.29 10.39
CA TRP A 245 6.41 -0.62 11.20
C TRP A 245 7.45 0.46 10.99
N LEU A 246 7.89 1.09 12.07
CA LEU A 246 8.81 2.22 12.06
C LEU A 246 9.93 2.02 13.09
N SER A 247 11.13 2.50 12.76
CA SER A 247 12.24 2.56 13.71
C SER A 247 12.04 3.65 14.78
N ASP A 248 12.84 3.60 15.85
CA ASP A 248 12.91 4.69 16.83
C ASP A 248 13.36 6.01 16.18
N ASP A 249 14.31 5.96 15.24
CA ASP A 249 14.75 7.14 14.48
C ASP A 249 13.62 7.72 13.62
N ALA A 250 12.78 6.87 13.02
CA ALA A 250 11.61 7.33 12.28
C ALA A 250 10.57 7.97 13.23
N LEU A 251 10.35 7.39 14.42
CA LEU A 251 9.47 7.99 15.43
C LEU A 251 9.99 9.37 15.86
N ASP A 252 11.28 9.49 16.17
CA ASP A 252 11.88 10.74 16.63
C ASP A 252 11.87 11.83 15.55
N ASP A 253 12.10 11.45 14.29
CA ASP A 253 12.04 12.37 13.15
C ASP A 253 10.62 12.84 12.82
N GLU A 254 9.58 12.06 13.12
CA GLU A 254 8.22 12.32 12.62
C GLU A 254 7.21 12.68 13.72
N ALA A 255 7.45 12.30 14.97
CA ALA A 255 6.61 12.72 16.08
C ALA A 255 6.77 14.22 16.35
N SER A 256 5.67 14.90 16.68
CA SER A 256 5.71 16.29 17.12
C SER A 256 6.27 16.45 18.54
N GLY A 257 6.52 15.33 19.23
CA GLY A 257 6.82 15.26 20.65
C GLY A 257 5.59 15.08 21.53
N TYR A 258 4.36 15.31 21.03
CA TYR A 258 3.15 15.13 21.81
C TYR A 258 2.59 13.72 21.69
N PHE A 259 2.19 13.16 22.84
CA PHE A 259 1.59 11.84 22.93
C PHE A 259 0.45 11.86 23.94
N LEU A 260 -0.42 10.85 23.87
CA LEU A 260 -1.30 10.48 24.97
C LEU A 260 -0.90 9.10 25.48
N VAL A 261 -0.70 9.00 26.79
CA VAL A 261 -0.33 7.76 27.48
C VAL A 261 -1.26 7.55 28.66
N ARG A 262 -1.35 6.32 29.17
CA ARG A 262 -2.12 6.05 30.39
C ARG A 262 -1.64 6.94 31.53
N SER A 263 -2.56 7.50 32.30
CA SER A 263 -2.23 8.36 33.44
C SER A 263 -1.38 7.62 34.47
N GLY A 264 -0.29 8.23 34.91
CA GLY A 264 0.71 7.64 35.79
C GLY A 264 2.00 8.47 35.87
N GLU A 265 3.00 7.92 36.56
CA GLU A 265 4.35 8.50 36.63
C GLU A 265 5.01 8.53 35.24
N LEU A 266 5.77 9.59 34.99
CA LEU A 266 6.43 9.81 33.71
C LEU A 266 7.95 9.58 33.86
N PRO A 267 8.56 8.76 32.99
CA PRO A 267 10.00 8.52 33.04
C PRO A 267 10.80 9.72 32.54
N ALA A 268 12.12 9.65 32.67
CA ALA A 268 13.01 10.71 32.18
C ALA A 268 12.79 10.99 30.68
N GLY A 269 12.81 12.27 30.31
CA GLY A 269 12.51 12.73 28.95
C GLY A 269 11.02 12.91 28.64
N TRP A 270 10.14 12.68 29.62
CA TRP A 270 8.71 12.97 29.51
C TRP A 270 8.29 14.08 30.48
N ARG A 271 7.34 14.91 30.04
CA ARG A 271 6.67 15.88 30.90
C ARG A 271 5.16 15.87 30.67
N GLY A 272 4.42 16.22 31.72
CA GLY A 272 3.00 16.55 31.60
C GLY A 272 2.80 17.78 30.72
N VAL A 273 1.69 17.81 29.99
CA VAL A 273 1.28 18.93 29.14
C VAL A 273 0.00 19.54 29.73
N SER A 274 -0.04 20.86 29.85
CA SER A 274 -1.24 21.55 30.36
C SER A 274 -2.35 21.58 29.30
N ASP A 275 -3.61 21.71 29.73
CA ASP A 275 -4.74 21.80 28.80
C ASP A 275 -4.61 22.97 27.81
N SER A 276 -4.00 24.09 28.24
CA SER A 276 -3.76 25.24 27.35
C SER A 276 -2.76 24.95 26.24
N GLU A 277 -1.78 24.09 26.50
CA GLU A 277 -0.79 23.66 25.52
C GLU A 277 -1.38 22.55 24.64
N ALA A 278 -2.01 21.54 25.25
CA ALA A 278 -2.66 20.43 24.56
C ALA A 278 -3.77 20.88 23.59
N ASN A 279 -4.51 21.95 23.92
CA ASN A 279 -5.53 22.53 23.03
C ASN A 279 -4.98 23.17 21.76
N ARG A 280 -3.66 23.27 21.60
CA ARG A 280 -2.99 23.74 20.37
C ARG A 280 -2.48 22.60 19.51
N VAL A 281 -2.55 21.37 20.01
CA VAL A 281 -2.10 20.17 19.30
C VAL A 281 -3.33 19.58 18.59
N TRP A 282 -3.38 19.76 17.27
CA TRP A 282 -4.53 19.38 16.45
C TRP A 282 -4.18 18.27 15.48
N GLY A 283 -4.97 17.21 15.50
CA GLY A 283 -4.89 16.13 14.53
C GLY A 283 -6.05 16.17 13.55
N LYS A 284 -5.71 16.08 12.26
CA LYS A 284 -6.64 15.88 11.15
C LYS A 284 -6.30 14.60 10.43
N GLY A 285 -7.32 13.84 10.07
CA GLY A 285 -7.13 12.75 9.14
C GLY A 285 -8.43 12.15 8.66
N THR A 286 -8.53 11.94 7.35
CA THR A 286 -9.68 11.29 6.72
C THR A 286 -9.68 9.82 7.07
N THR A 287 -10.76 9.36 7.69
CA THR A 287 -10.87 8.00 8.25
C THR A 287 -12.04 7.20 7.67
N HIS A 288 -12.81 7.80 6.77
CA HIS A 288 -13.89 7.12 6.07
C HIS A 288 -13.40 6.70 4.69
N LYS A 289 -13.18 5.40 4.50
CA LYS A 289 -12.84 4.85 3.19
C LYS A 289 -13.41 3.44 3.07
N SER A 290 -14.03 3.14 1.93
CA SER A 290 -14.28 1.75 1.55
C SER A 290 -12.94 1.05 1.29
N ASP A 291 -12.88 -0.25 1.58
CA ASP A 291 -11.72 -1.05 1.22
C ASP A 291 -11.61 -1.15 -0.32
N GLU A 292 -10.66 -0.42 -0.90
CA GLU A 292 -10.42 -0.40 -2.35
C GLU A 292 -10.03 -1.78 -2.89
N ASP A 293 -9.58 -2.69 -2.03
CA ASP A 293 -9.20 -4.05 -2.38
C ASP A 293 -10.35 -5.03 -2.45
N ALA A 294 -11.57 -4.60 -2.09
CA ALA A 294 -12.79 -5.40 -2.11
C ALA A 294 -13.34 -5.63 -3.54
N THR A 295 -12.45 -6.07 -4.44
CA THR A 295 -12.70 -6.50 -5.82
C THR A 295 -12.21 -7.92 -6.07
N THR A 296 -12.14 -8.74 -5.01
CA THR A 296 -11.85 -10.16 -5.12
C THR A 296 -13.10 -10.92 -5.59
N PRO A 297 -12.95 -12.16 -6.10
CA PRO A 297 -14.10 -13.02 -6.44
C PRO A 297 -15.03 -13.30 -5.25
N ASP A 298 -14.49 -13.23 -4.02
CA ASP A 298 -15.23 -13.44 -2.77
C ASP A 298 -16.04 -12.18 -2.35
N ASP A 299 -15.92 -11.07 -3.07
CA ASP A 299 -16.69 -9.84 -2.82
C ASP A 299 -18.05 -9.85 -3.50
N GLN A 300 -19.04 -9.23 -2.85
CA GLN A 300 -20.39 -9.14 -3.39
C GLN A 300 -20.42 -8.38 -4.72
N GLN A 301 -21.09 -8.96 -5.71
CA GLN A 301 -21.24 -8.44 -7.05
C GLN A 301 -22.69 -8.52 -7.51
N THR A 302 -23.08 -7.71 -8.50
CA THR A 302 -24.34 -7.92 -9.22
C THR A 302 -24.34 -9.26 -9.97
N CYS A 303 -25.52 -9.82 -10.24
CA CYS A 303 -25.67 -11.10 -10.93
C CYS A 303 -24.91 -11.12 -12.27
N LYS A 304 -24.25 -12.24 -12.57
CA LYS A 304 -23.56 -12.49 -13.83
C LYS A 304 -24.49 -13.20 -14.83
N PRO A 305 -24.61 -12.73 -16.09
CA PRO A 305 -25.29 -13.51 -17.13
C PRO A 305 -24.50 -14.79 -17.44
N ALA A 306 -25.10 -15.97 -17.28
CA ALA A 306 -24.40 -17.24 -17.52
C ALA A 306 -24.20 -17.52 -19.02
N SER A 307 -23.11 -17.01 -19.60
CA SER A 307 -22.74 -17.31 -21.00
C SER A 307 -21.23 -17.61 -21.10
N PRO A 308 -20.80 -18.87 -21.19
CA PRO A 308 -19.40 -19.20 -21.43
C PRO A 308 -18.95 -18.73 -22.83
N GLY A 309 -17.71 -18.24 -22.95
CA GLY A 309 -17.09 -17.87 -24.22
C GLY A 309 -17.39 -16.45 -24.73
N MET A 310 -17.84 -15.55 -23.87
CA MET A 310 -18.00 -14.12 -24.18
C MET A 310 -17.69 -13.30 -22.94
N ALA A 311 -17.11 -12.12 -23.14
CA ALA A 311 -16.91 -11.14 -22.08
C ALA A 311 -18.23 -10.82 -21.36
N GLN A 312 -18.22 -10.99 -20.04
CA GLN A 312 -19.32 -10.66 -19.15
C GLN A 312 -18.96 -9.43 -18.32
N TRP A 313 -19.98 -8.73 -17.83
CA TRP A 313 -19.79 -7.59 -16.95
C TRP A 313 -20.73 -7.67 -15.75
N ASN A 314 -20.28 -7.10 -14.63
CA ASN A 314 -21.07 -6.86 -13.44
C ASN A 314 -20.44 -5.71 -12.62
N VAL A 315 -20.88 -5.53 -11.37
CA VAL A 315 -20.40 -4.45 -10.49
C VAL A 315 -20.10 -4.98 -9.10
N HIS A 316 -18.92 -4.68 -8.54
CA HIS A 316 -18.62 -4.90 -7.12
C HIS A 316 -19.38 -3.89 -6.26
N LEU A 317 -20.20 -4.38 -5.33
CA LEU A 317 -21.20 -3.56 -4.64
C LEU A 317 -20.61 -2.53 -3.65
N LEU A 318 -19.55 -2.87 -2.92
CA LEU A 318 -18.95 -1.96 -1.93
C LEU A 318 -18.34 -0.72 -2.60
N LEU A 319 -17.75 -0.90 -3.78
CA LEU A 319 -16.97 0.11 -4.47
C LEU A 319 -17.73 0.74 -5.65
N ALA A 320 -18.89 0.20 -6.03
CA ALA A 320 -19.51 0.46 -7.32
C ALA A 320 -18.50 0.33 -8.48
N SER A 321 -17.60 -0.66 -8.38
CA SER A 321 -16.55 -0.89 -9.38
C SER A 321 -17.12 -1.66 -10.55
N HIS A 322 -17.05 -1.10 -11.75
CA HIS A 322 -17.37 -1.82 -12.98
C HIS A 322 -16.33 -2.93 -13.19
N HIS A 323 -16.83 -4.15 -13.36
CA HIS A 323 -16.04 -5.35 -13.53
C HIS A 323 -16.39 -6.03 -14.85
N VAL A 324 -15.36 -6.42 -15.61
CA VAL A 324 -15.50 -7.18 -16.86
C VAL A 324 -14.61 -8.40 -16.75
N GLU A 325 -15.10 -9.57 -17.13
CA GLU A 325 -14.31 -10.81 -17.15
C GLU A 325 -14.58 -11.62 -18.41
N ASP A 326 -13.56 -12.33 -18.89
CA ASP A 326 -13.67 -13.30 -19.97
C ASP A 326 -12.68 -14.45 -19.76
N THR A 327 -12.98 -15.62 -20.32
CA THR A 327 -12.07 -16.76 -20.37
C THR A 327 -11.85 -17.17 -21.83
N PRO A 328 -10.99 -16.44 -22.56
CA PRO A 328 -10.84 -16.61 -24.01
C PRO A 328 -10.23 -17.96 -24.42
N VAL A 329 -9.40 -18.56 -23.57
CA VAL A 329 -8.67 -19.80 -23.88
C VAL A 329 -8.56 -20.68 -22.64
N GLY A 330 -8.72 -21.99 -22.81
CA GLY A 330 -8.33 -22.96 -21.79
C GLY A 330 -8.85 -24.37 -22.03
N TYR A 331 -8.43 -25.29 -21.15
CA TYR A 331 -8.84 -26.69 -21.17
C TYR A 331 -8.79 -27.30 -19.76
N THR A 332 -9.44 -28.45 -19.59
CA THR A 332 -9.34 -29.27 -18.37
C THR A 332 -8.51 -30.52 -18.68
N PRO A 333 -7.33 -30.72 -18.06
CA PRO A 333 -6.57 -31.94 -18.23
C PRO A 333 -7.28 -33.13 -17.53
N PRO A 334 -6.97 -34.39 -17.89
CA PRO A 334 -7.53 -35.56 -17.21
C PRO A 334 -7.21 -35.65 -15.72
N VAL A 335 -6.08 -35.06 -15.30
CA VAL A 335 -5.60 -35.02 -13.91
C VAL A 335 -5.03 -33.63 -13.65
N GLY A 336 -5.32 -33.09 -12.46
CA GLY A 336 -4.78 -31.81 -12.00
C GLY A 336 -5.66 -30.59 -12.26
N PRO A 337 -5.16 -29.40 -11.85
CA PRO A 337 -5.90 -28.15 -12.01
C PRO A 337 -6.23 -27.84 -13.48
N PRO A 338 -7.41 -27.26 -13.78
CA PRO A 338 -7.74 -26.81 -15.13
C PRO A 338 -6.88 -25.62 -15.55
N ILE A 339 -6.56 -25.55 -16.85
CA ILE A 339 -5.72 -24.51 -17.44
C ILE A 339 -6.62 -23.53 -18.20
N TYR A 340 -7.35 -22.68 -17.46
CA TYR A 340 -8.13 -21.57 -18.01
C TYR A 340 -7.41 -20.25 -17.84
N ILE A 341 -7.28 -19.50 -18.93
CA ILE A 341 -6.75 -18.13 -18.90
C ILE A 341 -7.94 -17.19 -18.77
N ASN A 342 -8.17 -16.72 -17.56
CA ASN A 342 -9.19 -15.72 -17.26
C ASN A 342 -8.55 -14.33 -17.27
N ALA A 343 -9.18 -13.41 -17.99
CA ALA A 343 -8.85 -12.00 -18.01
C ALA A 343 -9.95 -11.21 -17.32
N SER A 344 -9.59 -10.40 -16.32
CA SER A 344 -10.56 -9.55 -15.60
C SER A 344 -10.12 -8.10 -15.55
N TYR A 345 -11.08 -7.18 -15.53
CA TYR A 345 -10.90 -5.74 -15.43
C TYR A 345 -11.71 -5.20 -14.27
N ASN A 346 -11.14 -4.27 -13.51
CA ASN A 346 -11.82 -3.57 -12.42
C ASN A 346 -11.58 -2.06 -12.52
N SER A 347 -12.63 -1.25 -12.68
CA SER A 347 -12.49 0.21 -12.80
C SER A 347 -11.96 0.88 -11.52
N ILE A 348 -12.25 0.28 -10.37
CA ILE A 348 -11.73 0.65 -9.05
C ILE A 348 -11.10 -0.58 -8.45
N ASN A 349 -9.85 -0.48 -7.99
CA ASN A 349 -9.16 -1.52 -7.26
C ASN A 349 -8.00 -0.93 -6.43
N GLY A 350 -7.72 -1.52 -5.27
CA GLY A 350 -6.57 -1.16 -4.40
C GLY A 350 -5.27 -1.83 -4.84
N TRP A 351 -5.23 -2.42 -6.03
CA TRP A 351 -4.05 -3.09 -6.54
C TRP A 351 -2.94 -2.08 -6.88
N PRO A 352 -1.66 -2.40 -6.64
CA PRO A 352 -0.54 -1.55 -7.02
C PRO A 352 -0.50 -1.34 -8.54
N ALA A 353 0.07 -0.22 -8.99
CA ALA A 353 0.29 0.07 -10.41
C ALA A 353 0.81 -1.16 -11.18
N TYR A 354 -0.03 -1.63 -12.10
CA TYR A 354 0.24 -2.78 -12.95
C TYR A 354 0.65 -2.30 -14.33
N GLY A 355 1.80 -2.78 -14.78
CA GLY A 355 2.43 -2.38 -16.03
C GLY A 355 3.68 -3.23 -16.26
N LEU A 356 4.42 -2.89 -17.30
CA LEU A 356 5.69 -3.53 -17.60
C LEU A 356 6.64 -3.47 -16.36
N PRO A 357 7.41 -4.53 -16.09
CA PRO A 357 7.78 -5.62 -17.00
C PRO A 357 6.94 -6.92 -16.90
N TYR A 358 5.83 -6.95 -16.17
CA TYR A 358 5.08 -8.19 -15.93
C TYR A 358 4.10 -8.55 -17.07
N SER A 359 3.63 -9.80 -17.12
CA SER A 359 2.59 -10.23 -18.07
C SER A 359 1.35 -9.38 -17.93
N ASN A 360 0.94 -8.67 -18.97
CA ASN A 360 -0.22 -7.80 -18.90
C ASN A 360 -0.88 -7.63 -20.27
N SER A 361 -2.21 -7.45 -20.26
CA SER A 361 -3.00 -7.03 -21.42
C SER A 361 -3.16 -5.50 -21.48
N SER A 362 -3.32 -4.82 -20.33
CA SER A 362 -3.43 -3.36 -20.21
C SER A 362 -3.47 -2.93 -18.74
N GLN A 363 -3.37 -1.64 -18.46
CA GLN A 363 -3.62 -1.13 -17.10
C GLN A 363 -5.01 -1.57 -16.61
N GLU A 364 -5.09 -2.00 -15.35
CA GLU A 364 -6.31 -2.52 -14.70
C GLU A 364 -6.88 -3.85 -15.19
N TRP A 365 -6.27 -4.46 -16.22
CA TRP A 365 -6.54 -5.85 -16.56
C TRP A 365 -5.68 -6.80 -15.71
N ARG A 366 -6.20 -7.98 -15.45
CA ARG A 366 -5.58 -9.03 -14.65
C ARG A 366 -5.66 -10.36 -15.38
N LEU A 367 -4.70 -11.22 -15.10
CA LEU A 367 -4.67 -12.60 -15.56
C LEU A 367 -4.64 -13.49 -14.32
N ASN A 368 -5.57 -14.44 -14.23
CA ASN A 368 -5.71 -15.32 -13.06
C ASN A 368 -4.44 -16.08 -12.67
N TRP A 369 -3.57 -16.37 -13.63
CA TRP A 369 -2.28 -17.03 -13.42
C TRP A 369 -1.16 -16.11 -12.95
N LEU A 370 -1.35 -14.79 -12.96
CA LEU A 370 -0.36 -13.84 -12.44
C LEU A 370 -0.80 -13.28 -11.09
N ALA A 371 -0.63 -14.11 -10.05
CA ALA A 371 -0.83 -13.74 -8.67
C ALA A 371 0.53 -13.61 -7.95
N TYR A 372 0.59 -12.79 -6.90
CA TYR A 372 1.79 -12.66 -6.09
C TYR A 372 1.44 -12.27 -4.66
N VAL A 373 2.37 -12.52 -3.74
CA VAL A 373 2.35 -11.89 -2.41
C VAL A 373 3.36 -10.74 -2.40
N THR A 374 3.05 -9.67 -1.67
CA THR A 374 4.01 -8.59 -1.38
C THR A 374 4.47 -8.74 0.06
N ASP A 375 5.79 -8.84 0.26
CA ASP A 375 6.45 -8.89 1.57
C ASP A 375 7.41 -7.71 1.78
N ASP A 376 7.86 -7.52 3.01
CA ASP A 376 8.96 -6.62 3.37
C ASP A 376 10.19 -7.49 3.72
N PRO A 377 11.23 -7.54 2.86
CA PRO A 377 12.42 -8.37 3.10
C PRO A 377 13.14 -8.06 4.42
N MET A 378 13.00 -6.84 4.94
CA MET A 378 13.62 -6.38 6.17
C MET A 378 12.65 -6.38 7.38
N ASN A 379 11.39 -6.75 7.16
CA ASN A 379 10.44 -7.01 8.23
C ASN A 379 9.68 -8.32 7.97
N PRO A 380 10.31 -9.48 8.24
CA PRO A 380 9.72 -10.78 7.91
C PRO A 380 8.50 -11.16 8.76
N ALA A 381 8.24 -10.43 9.85
CA ALA A 381 7.05 -10.56 10.70
C ALA A 381 5.91 -9.61 10.28
N GLY A 382 6.16 -8.75 9.28
CA GLY A 382 5.18 -7.83 8.73
C GLY A 382 4.00 -8.54 8.07
N ASP A 383 2.90 -7.81 7.93
CA ASP A 383 1.71 -8.29 7.22
C ASP A 383 2.04 -8.57 5.74
N ILE A 384 1.46 -9.63 5.18
CA ILE A 384 1.67 -10.04 3.79
C ILE A 384 0.43 -9.73 2.97
N ARG A 385 0.61 -9.00 1.87
CA ARG A 385 -0.49 -8.65 0.97
C ARG A 385 -0.54 -9.59 -0.22
N PHE A 386 -1.57 -10.42 -0.29
CA PHE A 386 -1.83 -11.31 -1.41
C PHE A 386 -2.64 -10.61 -2.50
N ALA A 387 -2.03 -10.45 -3.66
CA ALA A 387 -2.62 -9.89 -4.85
C ALA A 387 -3.22 -11.06 -5.67
N THR A 388 -4.55 -11.17 -5.71
CA THR A 388 -5.20 -12.29 -6.39
C THR A 388 -5.17 -12.11 -7.90
N GLY A 389 -5.10 -13.21 -8.66
CA GLY A 389 -5.04 -13.15 -10.12
C GLY A 389 -6.35 -12.64 -10.78
N GLU A 390 -7.47 -12.65 -10.06
CA GLU A 390 -8.79 -12.28 -10.60
C GLU A 390 -9.23 -10.86 -10.20
N GLY A 391 -8.45 -10.18 -9.35
CA GLY A 391 -8.75 -8.85 -8.84
C GLY A 391 -8.69 -8.76 -7.32
N GLY A 392 -8.59 -7.53 -6.80
CA GLY A 392 -8.52 -7.25 -5.38
C GLY A 392 -7.29 -7.84 -4.67
N THR A 393 -7.15 -7.53 -3.39
CA THR A 393 -6.09 -8.08 -2.55
C THR A 393 -6.64 -8.58 -1.22
N MET A 394 -5.88 -9.43 -0.55
CA MET A 394 -6.20 -9.95 0.77
C MET A 394 -4.95 -9.78 1.65
N ASN A 395 -5.12 -9.33 2.89
CA ASN A 395 -4.01 -9.14 3.81
C ASN A 395 -3.96 -10.31 4.82
N PHE A 396 -2.81 -10.98 4.88
CA PHE A 396 -2.47 -11.93 5.93
C PHE A 396 -1.73 -11.20 7.04
N THR A 397 -2.20 -11.36 8.27
CA THR A 397 -1.69 -10.61 9.42
C THR A 397 -1.40 -11.53 10.60
N ASP A 398 -0.84 -10.97 11.67
CA ASP A 398 -0.60 -11.65 12.95
C ASP A 398 0.26 -12.91 12.77
N PHE A 399 1.46 -12.70 12.23
CA PHE A 399 2.46 -13.75 12.00
C PHE A 399 2.88 -14.42 13.31
N ASN A 400 2.88 -15.75 13.32
CA ASN A 400 3.42 -16.56 14.41
C ASN A 400 4.80 -17.13 14.01
N PRO A 401 5.90 -16.65 14.62
CA PRO A 401 7.24 -17.09 14.28
C PRO A 401 7.54 -18.53 14.72
N THR A 402 6.80 -19.10 15.67
CA THR A 402 7.02 -20.47 16.18
C THR A 402 6.69 -21.52 15.13
N ASN A 403 5.63 -21.29 14.35
CA ASN A 403 5.14 -22.23 13.35
C ASN A 403 5.16 -21.67 11.91
N GLN A 404 5.60 -20.42 11.73
CA GLN A 404 5.70 -19.74 10.44
C GLN A 404 4.35 -19.54 9.73
N VAL A 405 3.29 -19.31 10.52
CA VAL A 405 1.90 -19.21 10.01
C VAL A 405 1.31 -17.84 10.32
N PHE A 406 0.53 -17.31 9.37
CA PHE A 406 -0.31 -16.12 9.56
C PHE A 406 -1.74 -16.50 9.96
N GLN A 407 -2.49 -15.55 10.53
CA GLN A 407 -3.89 -15.75 10.82
C GLN A 407 -4.69 -16.10 9.56
N ASN A 408 -5.65 -17.03 9.69
CA ASN A 408 -6.54 -17.39 8.60
C ASN A 408 -7.37 -16.18 8.15
N LEU A 409 -7.56 -16.05 6.84
CA LEU A 409 -8.46 -15.04 6.28
C LEU A 409 -9.88 -15.25 6.76
N PHE A 410 -10.58 -14.16 7.06
CA PHE A 410 -11.99 -14.23 7.44
C PHE A 410 -12.88 -14.76 6.31
N ARG A 411 -12.63 -14.31 5.07
CA ARG A 411 -13.49 -14.53 3.90
C ARG A 411 -13.56 -16.00 3.47
N ASN A 412 -12.42 -16.61 3.20
CA ASN A 412 -12.34 -17.97 2.64
C ASN A 412 -11.56 -18.96 3.52
N ARG A 413 -11.18 -18.54 4.74
CA ARG A 413 -10.41 -19.36 5.71
C ARG A 413 -9.06 -19.85 5.19
N ALA A 414 -8.56 -19.32 4.07
CA ALA A 414 -7.24 -19.63 3.57
C ALA A 414 -6.18 -19.18 4.58
N LYS A 415 -5.07 -19.91 4.62
CA LYS A 415 -3.97 -19.72 5.55
C LYS A 415 -2.67 -19.55 4.79
N LEU A 416 -1.93 -18.48 5.08
CA LEU A 416 -0.58 -18.28 4.56
C LEU A 416 0.44 -18.93 5.49
N VAL A 417 1.34 -19.71 4.90
CA VAL A 417 2.48 -20.33 5.57
C VAL A 417 3.75 -19.84 4.90
N ARG A 418 4.70 -19.34 5.69
CA ARG A 418 6.04 -19.04 5.20
C ARG A 418 6.86 -20.33 5.17
N THR A 419 7.30 -20.75 4.00
CA THR A 419 8.04 -22.01 3.79
C THR A 419 9.55 -21.81 3.69
N GLY A 420 9.99 -20.56 3.53
CA GLY A 420 11.40 -20.18 3.45
C GLY A 420 11.57 -18.67 3.47
N THR A 421 12.81 -18.20 3.25
CA THR A 421 13.12 -16.75 3.30
C THR A 421 12.28 -15.95 2.29
N ASN A 422 12.09 -16.51 1.09
CA ASN A 422 11.43 -15.88 -0.05
C ASN A 422 10.32 -16.77 -0.63
N SER A 423 9.76 -17.67 0.18
CA SER A 423 8.76 -18.63 -0.29
C SER A 423 7.59 -18.79 0.68
N TYR A 424 6.41 -18.89 0.10
CA TYR A 424 5.14 -18.93 0.81
C TYR A 424 4.19 -19.93 0.17
N GLU A 425 3.26 -20.45 0.98
CA GLU A 425 2.12 -21.22 0.51
C GLU A 425 0.83 -20.62 1.05
N ILE A 426 -0.15 -20.38 0.18
CA ILE A 426 -1.54 -20.17 0.60
C ILE A 426 -2.24 -21.52 0.53
N ARG A 427 -2.72 -22.01 1.68
CA ARG A 427 -3.41 -23.29 1.83
C ARG A 427 -4.90 -23.06 2.08
N TYR A 428 -5.76 -23.74 1.33
CA TYR A 428 -7.21 -23.61 1.42
C TYR A 428 -7.83 -24.75 2.23
N PRO A 429 -9.05 -24.57 2.79
CA PRO A 429 -9.72 -25.60 3.58
C PRO A 429 -10.02 -26.90 2.83
N ASP A 430 -10.15 -26.84 1.50
CA ASP A 430 -10.38 -28.00 0.63
C ASP A 430 -9.14 -28.87 0.40
N GLY A 431 -7.97 -28.44 0.91
CA GLY A 431 -6.69 -29.12 0.73
C GLY A 431 -5.86 -28.61 -0.45
N SER A 432 -6.44 -27.78 -1.33
CA SER A 432 -5.69 -27.13 -2.42
C SER A 432 -4.73 -26.07 -1.87
N LYS A 433 -3.71 -25.73 -2.67
CA LYS A 433 -2.76 -24.67 -2.32
C LYS A 433 -2.21 -23.92 -3.52
N LYS A 434 -1.76 -22.70 -3.28
CA LYS A 434 -0.95 -21.89 -4.20
C LYS A 434 0.46 -21.74 -3.62
N ILE A 435 1.47 -21.96 -4.45
CA ILE A 435 2.89 -21.85 -4.08
C ILE A 435 3.44 -20.55 -4.67
N PHE A 436 4.19 -19.80 -3.86
CA PHE A 436 4.86 -18.55 -4.23
C PHE A 436 6.33 -18.68 -3.89
N ASP A 437 7.20 -18.76 -4.89
CA ASP A 437 8.65 -18.94 -4.69
C ASP A 437 9.52 -18.20 -5.72
N GLN A 438 8.92 -17.34 -6.54
CA GLN A 438 9.60 -16.54 -7.56
C GLN A 438 9.65 -15.07 -7.13
N PRO A 439 10.59 -14.67 -6.25
CA PRO A 439 10.75 -13.27 -5.88
C PRO A 439 11.19 -12.41 -7.07
N ASP A 440 10.75 -11.16 -7.11
CA ASP A 440 11.38 -10.15 -7.95
C ASP A 440 12.68 -9.62 -7.33
N SER A 441 13.41 -8.81 -8.11
CA SER A 441 14.70 -8.24 -7.70
C SER A 441 14.56 -6.96 -6.86
N SER A 442 13.40 -6.72 -6.24
CA SER A 442 13.19 -5.51 -5.45
C SER A 442 14.01 -5.55 -4.15
N VAL A 443 14.70 -4.45 -3.84
CA VAL A 443 15.59 -4.31 -2.67
C VAL A 443 15.07 -3.31 -1.62
N GLY A 444 13.91 -2.71 -1.84
CA GLY A 444 13.26 -1.74 -0.94
C GLY A 444 12.48 -2.40 0.20
N THR A 445 11.52 -1.66 0.76
CA THR A 445 10.60 -2.16 1.81
C THR A 445 9.41 -2.94 1.25
N THR A 446 9.39 -3.17 -0.07
CA THR A 446 8.47 -4.11 -0.70
C THR A 446 9.14 -4.96 -1.75
N ARG A 447 8.82 -6.25 -1.75
CA ARG A 447 9.18 -7.21 -2.78
C ARG A 447 7.97 -8.06 -3.14
N LYS A 448 7.84 -8.39 -4.42
CA LYS A 448 6.80 -9.31 -4.90
C LYS A 448 7.38 -10.71 -4.98
N VAL A 449 6.61 -11.70 -4.54
CA VAL A 449 6.90 -13.13 -4.74
C VAL A 449 5.77 -13.73 -5.56
N PHE A 450 6.07 -14.03 -6.82
CA PHE A 450 5.09 -14.52 -7.79
C PHE A 450 4.71 -15.98 -7.53
N MET A 451 3.44 -16.29 -7.83
CA MET A 451 2.92 -17.65 -7.79
C MET A 451 3.66 -18.50 -8.81
N SER A 452 4.16 -19.66 -8.38
CA SER A 452 4.89 -20.62 -9.21
C SER A 452 4.10 -21.89 -9.48
N ALA A 453 3.09 -22.20 -8.66
CA ALA A 453 2.24 -23.36 -8.87
C ALA A 453 0.87 -23.23 -8.21
N VAL A 454 -0.10 -23.93 -8.80
CA VAL A 454 -1.39 -24.26 -8.20
C VAL A 454 -1.44 -25.77 -8.01
N VAL A 455 -1.83 -26.22 -6.83
CA VAL A 455 -1.90 -27.64 -6.46
C VAL A 455 -3.32 -27.96 -6.00
N ASP A 456 -3.92 -28.99 -6.58
CA ASP A 456 -5.25 -29.46 -6.18
C ASP A 456 -5.22 -30.24 -4.86
N ALA A 457 -6.40 -30.61 -4.35
CA ALA A 457 -6.53 -31.36 -3.10
C ALA A 457 -5.93 -32.78 -3.15
N ALA A 458 -5.73 -33.34 -4.34
CA ALA A 458 -5.11 -34.64 -4.54
C ALA A 458 -3.57 -34.55 -4.65
N GLY A 459 -3.01 -33.33 -4.65
CA GLY A 459 -1.57 -33.08 -4.75
C GLY A 459 -1.03 -32.96 -6.17
N ASN A 460 -1.90 -32.93 -7.19
CA ASN A 460 -1.48 -32.69 -8.57
C ASN A 460 -1.24 -31.21 -8.80
N ALA A 461 -0.19 -30.86 -9.56
CA ALA A 461 0.25 -29.49 -9.71
C ALA A 461 0.21 -29.00 -11.16
N ALA A 462 -0.24 -27.77 -11.36
CA ALA A 462 0.06 -26.96 -12.53
C ALA A 462 1.17 -25.96 -12.15
N THR A 463 2.25 -25.90 -12.94
CA THR A 463 3.45 -25.10 -12.65
C THR A 463 3.63 -23.98 -13.66
N ILE A 464 4.15 -22.84 -13.21
CA ILE A 464 4.35 -21.64 -14.02
C ILE A 464 5.84 -21.43 -14.21
N GLN A 465 6.27 -21.24 -15.45
CA GLN A 465 7.62 -20.81 -15.77
C GLN A 465 7.59 -19.36 -16.23
N PHE A 466 8.56 -18.60 -15.74
CA PHE A 466 8.76 -17.19 -16.05
C PHE A 466 10.04 -17.01 -16.88
N ASP A 467 10.05 -16.10 -17.85
CA ASP A 467 11.29 -15.71 -18.55
C ASP A 467 12.00 -14.53 -17.85
N GLN A 468 11.23 -13.71 -17.14
CA GLN A 468 11.66 -12.67 -16.21
C GLN A 468 10.68 -12.63 -15.03
N PRO A 469 11.06 -12.09 -13.86
CA PRO A 469 10.15 -12.02 -12.72
C PRO A 469 8.78 -11.45 -13.09
N GLY A 470 7.73 -12.26 -12.90
CA GLY A 470 6.34 -11.89 -13.21
C GLY A 470 5.97 -11.82 -14.69
N ARG A 471 6.83 -12.26 -15.63
CA ARG A 471 6.48 -12.47 -17.04
C ARG A 471 6.39 -13.97 -17.36
N ILE A 472 5.17 -14.47 -17.42
CA ILE A 472 4.83 -15.88 -17.64
C ILE A 472 5.29 -16.29 -19.04
N ALA A 473 6.17 -17.28 -19.13
CA ALA A 473 6.56 -17.92 -20.39
C ALA A 473 5.67 -19.14 -20.69
N SER A 474 5.33 -19.92 -19.67
CA SER A 474 4.46 -21.09 -19.85
C SER A 474 3.78 -21.55 -18.57
N ILE A 475 2.74 -22.36 -18.75
CA ILE A 475 2.11 -23.15 -17.70
C ILE A 475 2.19 -24.62 -18.12
N THR A 476 2.66 -25.48 -17.24
CA THR A 476 2.71 -26.93 -17.44
C THR A 476 1.71 -27.62 -16.51
N ASP A 477 0.78 -28.39 -17.07
CA ASP A 477 -0.21 -29.14 -16.30
C ASP A 477 0.39 -30.39 -15.61
N ALA A 478 -0.44 -31.10 -14.84
CA ALA A 478 0.01 -32.24 -14.05
C ALA A 478 0.43 -33.47 -14.87
N ILE A 479 0.10 -33.52 -16.17
CA ILE A 479 0.48 -34.61 -17.07
C ILE A 479 1.57 -34.18 -18.08
N GLY A 480 2.09 -32.96 -17.94
CA GLY A 480 3.21 -32.44 -18.72
C GLY A 480 2.85 -31.68 -19.99
N GLN A 481 1.56 -31.41 -20.25
CA GLN A 481 1.18 -30.55 -21.37
C GLN A 481 1.51 -29.09 -21.07
N LYS A 482 1.88 -28.33 -22.10
CA LYS A 482 2.42 -26.98 -21.95
C LYS A 482 1.57 -25.95 -22.71
N THR A 483 1.07 -24.97 -21.98
CA THR A 483 0.47 -23.74 -22.52
C THR A 483 1.57 -22.66 -22.58
N GLN A 484 1.81 -22.08 -23.75
CA GLN A 484 2.89 -21.11 -23.96
C GLN A 484 2.35 -19.69 -24.18
N PHE A 485 3.08 -18.70 -23.68
CA PHE A 485 2.78 -17.28 -23.85
C PHE A 485 3.86 -16.63 -24.71
N PHE A 486 3.43 -15.83 -25.68
CA PHE A 486 4.31 -15.09 -26.57
C PHE A 486 4.05 -13.60 -26.42
N TYR A 487 5.12 -12.82 -26.47
CA TYR A 487 5.09 -11.38 -26.30
C TYR A 487 5.80 -10.74 -27.49
N GLU A 488 5.12 -9.82 -28.16
CA GLU A 488 5.68 -9.12 -29.32
C GLU A 488 6.78 -8.14 -28.92
N MET A 489 6.77 -7.67 -27.66
CA MET A 489 7.73 -6.72 -27.14
C MET A 489 8.73 -7.39 -26.19
N PRO A 490 10.04 -7.26 -26.42
CA PRO A 490 11.10 -7.99 -25.72
C PRO A 490 11.41 -7.50 -24.29
N THR A 491 10.56 -6.64 -23.71
CA THR A 491 10.70 -5.88 -22.45
C THR A 491 11.44 -4.54 -22.59
N THR A 492 10.82 -3.48 -22.05
CA THR A 492 11.26 -2.06 -21.88
C THR A 492 11.04 -1.06 -23.04
N ASN A 493 10.53 0.11 -22.67
CA ASN A 493 10.38 1.37 -23.42
C ASN A 493 9.30 1.49 -24.52
N VAL A 494 8.02 1.47 -24.16
CA VAL A 494 7.03 2.19 -24.98
C VAL A 494 5.94 2.84 -24.14
N THR A 495 5.78 4.16 -24.33
CA THR A 495 4.51 4.88 -24.29
C THR A 495 3.36 3.98 -24.76
N PRO A 496 2.23 3.84 -24.05
CA PRO A 496 1.11 3.07 -24.55
C PRO A 496 0.47 3.80 -25.75
N THR A 497 1.02 3.64 -26.95
CA THR A 497 0.32 3.98 -28.18
C THR A 497 -0.68 2.87 -28.46
N LEU A 498 -1.90 3.07 -27.98
CA LEU A 498 -3.06 2.31 -28.43
C LEU A 498 -3.38 2.79 -29.86
N ARG A 499 -2.64 2.29 -30.86
CA ARG A 499 -3.06 2.42 -32.26
C ARG A 499 -3.99 1.24 -32.56
N TRP A 500 -5.27 1.53 -32.58
CA TRP A 500 -6.25 0.64 -33.21
C TRP A 500 -5.94 0.63 -34.71
N VAL A 501 -5.40 -0.48 -35.21
CA VAL A 501 -5.31 -0.75 -36.65
C VAL A 501 -6.50 -1.64 -36.97
N PRO A 502 -7.52 -1.15 -37.70
CA PRO A 502 -8.59 -2.02 -38.17
C PRO A 502 -7.98 -3.13 -39.05
N PRO A 503 -8.46 -4.38 -38.95
CA PRO A 503 -8.13 -5.38 -39.94
C PRO A 503 -8.73 -4.92 -41.28
N TYR A 504 -7.86 -4.75 -42.27
CA TYR A 504 -8.13 -4.78 -43.70
C TYR A 504 -9.59 -4.53 -44.16
N ILE A 505 -9.79 -3.36 -44.78
CA ILE A 505 -10.35 -3.30 -46.15
C ILE A 505 -9.28 -2.67 -47.02
#